data_AF-A0AAU0R6Z3-F1
#
_entry.id   AF-A0AAU0R6Z3-F1
#
_cell.length_a   1.000
_cell.length_b   1.000
_cell.length_c   1.000
_cell.angle_alpha   90.00
_cell.angle_beta   90.00
_cell.angle_gamma   90.00
#
_symmetry.space_group_name_H-M   'P 1'
#
loop_
_entity.id
_entity.type
_entity.pdbx_description
1 polymer ?
#
loop_
_entity_poly.entity_id
_entity_poly.type
_entity_poly.pdbx_seq_one_letter_code
_entity_poly.pdbx_strand_id
1 'polypeptide(L)'
;MNKYVVIGISDQAHFTLPDEVQTLLPQHRYFSGGKRHHERIQQYLPEKYEWINITGDVPGLIQQFRQLDGTIVIFASGDPLFYGFANSIRKYDPLAAMKVYPYFNSLQLLCQKCNIAYAGMYNTSVHGRGWDELDTALIKREKLIGVLTDGVKTPGAIAKRLLSFGYNNYTMIIGEGLEGVEEKITRHSLSEATNSLFHTLNCVLLIQSTPRKKYSGIPDALFEGLPNRPNMITKMPIRLLSLTQLDLFQRSVLWDIGFCTGSVAIEAKNNFPHLQVVAFEKREECDALLDINACKFGVPGIIKVMGDIFEQDLSVYPLPDAIFIGGHGNRLDTLIHRLHLHIQKGARIVMNAVKPDSREQFTQAITTLGYHLHPPVDITIDDHNPITVLTAEKI
;
A
#
# COMPACT_ATOMS: atom_id res chain seq x y z
N MET A 1 29.06 -18.04 -2.63
CA MET A 1 27.83 -17.62 -1.91
C MET A 1 28.27 -16.59 -0.88
N ASN A 2 27.76 -15.37 -0.97
CA ASN A 2 28.15 -14.32 -0.02
C ASN A 2 27.59 -14.61 1.35
N LYS A 3 28.33 -14.21 2.39
CA LYS A 3 27.95 -14.39 3.77
C LYS A 3 27.77 -13.02 4.41
N TYR A 4 26.64 -12.81 5.06
CA TYR A 4 26.33 -11.59 5.78
C TYR A 4 26.07 -11.90 7.25
N VAL A 5 26.55 -11.01 8.11
CA VAL A 5 26.12 -10.93 9.51
C VAL A 5 25.46 -9.59 9.68
N VAL A 6 24.18 -9.54 10.03
CA VAL A 6 23.45 -8.27 10.20
C VAL A 6 23.09 -8.10 11.66
N ILE A 7 23.59 -7.02 12.27
CA ILE A 7 23.49 -6.75 13.70
C ILE A 7 22.63 -5.51 13.89
N GLY A 8 21.52 -5.71 14.58
CA GLY A 8 20.68 -4.67 15.14
C GLY A 8 21.38 -3.98 16.30
N ILE A 9 21.38 -2.65 16.31
CA ILE A 9 21.95 -1.85 17.41
C ILE A 9 20.96 -0.79 17.90
N SER A 10 21.18 -0.38 19.15
CA SER A 10 20.43 0.69 19.82
C SER A 10 20.94 2.08 19.44
N ASP A 11 20.06 3.06 19.61
CA ASP A 11 20.38 4.48 19.58
C ASP A 11 20.87 5.03 20.94
N GLN A 12 20.98 4.19 21.98
CA GLN A 12 21.61 4.53 23.26
C GLN A 12 23.05 5.02 23.10
N ALA A 13 23.44 6.07 23.84
CA ALA A 13 24.81 6.59 23.82
C ALA A 13 25.84 5.57 24.33
N HIS A 14 25.45 4.76 25.32
CA HIS A 14 26.24 3.66 25.84
C HIS A 14 25.40 2.39 25.73
N PHE A 15 25.84 1.45 24.90
CA PHE A 15 25.26 0.11 24.82
C PHE A 15 26.37 -0.92 24.72
N THR A 16 26.06 -2.13 25.17
CA THR A 16 26.96 -3.29 25.08
C THR A 16 26.41 -4.24 24.03
N LEU A 17 27.27 -4.68 23.11
CA LEU A 17 26.91 -5.73 22.17
C LEU A 17 26.82 -7.08 22.89
N PRO A 18 25.98 -8.04 22.45
CA PRO A 18 25.98 -9.37 23.02
C PRO A 18 27.37 -10.03 22.94
N ASP A 19 27.76 -10.82 23.94
CA ASP A 19 29.09 -11.44 24.01
C ASP A 19 29.44 -12.26 22.76
N GLU A 20 28.45 -12.94 22.18
CA GLU A 20 28.60 -13.68 20.93
C GLU A 20 28.99 -12.76 19.77
N VAL A 21 28.38 -11.56 19.70
CA VAL A 21 28.71 -10.56 18.68
C VAL A 21 30.10 -10.01 18.94
N GLN A 22 30.44 -9.65 20.18
CA GLN A 22 31.78 -9.14 20.53
C GLN A 22 32.88 -10.14 20.16
N THR A 23 32.65 -11.43 20.36
CA THR A 23 33.60 -12.50 20.01
C THR A 23 33.73 -12.69 18.48
N LEU A 24 32.68 -12.36 17.74
CA LEU A 24 32.60 -12.51 16.29
C LEU A 24 33.32 -11.38 15.54
N LEU A 25 33.20 -10.13 15.99
CA LEU A 25 33.70 -8.96 15.25
C LEU A 25 35.19 -9.04 14.90
N PRO A 26 36.11 -9.46 15.80
CA PRO A 26 37.54 -9.55 15.48
C PRO A 26 37.89 -10.56 14.38
N GLN A 27 36.97 -11.46 14.03
CA GLN A 27 37.18 -12.50 13.02
C GLN A 27 36.89 -12.01 11.58
N HIS A 28 36.45 -10.76 11.42
CA HIS A 28 36.00 -10.22 10.15
C HIS A 28 36.77 -8.96 9.76
N ARG A 29 36.93 -8.74 8.44
CA ARG A 29 37.62 -7.59 7.86
C ARG A 29 36.66 -6.52 7.35
N TYR A 30 35.53 -6.92 6.78
CA TYR A 30 34.61 -6.04 6.08
C TYR A 30 33.40 -5.70 6.96
N PHE A 31 33.22 -4.42 7.22
CA PHE A 31 32.13 -3.90 8.02
C PHE A 31 31.34 -2.86 7.23
N SER A 32 30.06 -2.72 7.53
CA SER A 32 29.20 -1.75 6.88
C SER A 32 28.12 -1.22 7.81
N GLY A 33 27.68 0.00 7.55
CA GLY A 33 26.64 0.69 8.31
C GLY A 33 26.56 2.14 7.87
N GLY A 34 25.60 2.89 8.43
CA GLY A 34 25.61 4.35 8.31
C GLY A 34 26.77 4.96 9.12
N LYS A 35 27.15 6.20 8.81
CA LYS A 35 28.20 6.95 9.52
C LYS A 35 28.01 6.94 11.05
N ARG A 36 26.78 7.17 11.50
CA ARG A 36 26.40 7.13 12.91
C ARG A 36 26.61 5.75 13.56
N HIS A 37 26.43 4.67 12.80
CA HIS A 37 26.70 3.33 13.31
C HIS A 37 28.20 3.17 13.53
N HIS A 38 29.02 3.57 12.54
CA HIS A 38 30.48 3.47 12.62
C HIS A 38 31.05 4.11 13.88
N GLU A 39 30.66 5.35 14.16
CA GLU A 39 31.08 6.12 15.33
C GLU A 39 30.75 5.39 16.64
N ARG A 40 29.61 4.69 16.69
CA ARG A 40 29.13 3.98 17.89
C ARG A 40 29.83 2.65 18.14
N ILE A 41 30.14 1.93 17.07
CA ILE A 41 30.72 0.58 17.18
C ILE A 41 32.25 0.58 17.13
N GLN A 42 32.88 1.75 16.97
CA GLN A 42 34.32 1.88 16.72
C GLN A 42 35.17 1.15 17.78
N GLN A 43 34.77 1.18 19.04
CA GLN A 43 35.47 0.49 20.14
C GLN A 43 35.46 -1.04 20.03
N TYR A 44 34.55 -1.62 19.24
CA TYR A 44 34.41 -3.06 19.05
C TYR A 44 35.05 -3.56 17.75
N LEU A 45 35.53 -2.65 16.89
CA LEU A 45 36.17 -3.03 15.63
C LEU A 45 37.61 -3.51 15.86
N PRO A 46 38.09 -4.48 15.07
CA PRO A 46 39.49 -4.88 15.12
C PRO A 46 40.42 -3.75 14.65
N GLU A 47 41.72 -3.83 14.95
CA GLU A 47 42.69 -2.80 14.53
C GLU A 47 42.76 -2.60 12.99
N LYS A 48 42.57 -3.67 12.23
CA LYS A 48 42.59 -3.66 10.76
C LYS A 48 41.23 -4.06 10.21
N TYR A 49 40.50 -3.07 9.71
CA TYR A 49 39.19 -3.27 9.10
C TYR A 49 38.98 -2.35 7.90
N GLU A 50 38.01 -2.71 7.06
CA GLU A 50 37.48 -1.87 6.00
C GLU A 50 36.01 -1.56 6.29
N TRP A 51 35.68 -0.26 6.29
CA TRP A 51 34.31 0.20 6.48
C TRP A 51 33.70 0.66 5.16
N ILE A 52 32.52 0.12 4.86
CA ILE A 52 31.76 0.43 3.65
C ILE A 52 30.48 1.15 4.08
N ASN A 53 30.38 2.43 3.76
CA ASN A 53 29.21 3.22 4.16
C ASN A 53 27.95 2.78 3.43
N ILE A 54 26.86 2.58 4.18
CA ILE A 54 25.54 2.45 3.59
C ILE A 54 25.11 3.82 3.09
N THR A 55 24.95 3.94 1.77
CA THR A 55 24.44 5.12 1.08
C THR A 55 23.04 4.85 0.52
N GLY A 56 22.46 5.81 -0.21
CA GLY A 56 21.14 5.66 -0.82
C GLY A 56 21.07 4.62 -1.96
N ASP A 57 22.20 4.23 -2.56
CA ASP A 57 22.26 3.23 -3.64
C ASP A 57 22.49 1.81 -3.07
N VAL A 58 21.41 1.23 -2.54
CA VAL A 58 21.43 -0.13 -1.99
C VAL A 58 21.81 -1.19 -3.03
N PRO A 59 21.26 -1.19 -4.27
CA PRO A 59 21.67 -2.17 -5.29
C PRO A 59 23.16 -2.13 -5.61
N GLY A 60 23.73 -0.93 -5.83
CA GLY A 60 25.16 -0.76 -6.10
C GLY A 60 26.02 -1.20 -4.92
N LEU A 61 25.60 -0.89 -3.69
CA LEU A 61 26.27 -1.35 -2.47
C LEU A 61 26.28 -2.89 -2.35
N ILE A 62 25.15 -3.56 -2.61
CA ILE A 62 25.10 -5.02 -2.59
C ILE A 62 26.02 -5.59 -3.69
N GLN A 63 26.06 -4.98 -4.88
CA GLN A 63 27.00 -5.39 -5.94
C GLN A 63 28.46 -5.24 -5.50
N GLN A 64 28.82 -4.15 -4.81
CA GLN A 64 30.15 -3.97 -4.22
C GLN A 64 30.46 -5.09 -3.22
N PHE A 65 29.52 -5.45 -2.34
CA PHE A 65 29.72 -6.56 -1.39
C PHE A 65 30.02 -7.89 -2.07
N ARG A 66 29.43 -8.16 -3.24
CA ARG A 66 29.68 -9.41 -3.98
C ARG A 66 31.09 -9.53 -4.54
N GLN A 67 31.81 -8.41 -4.66
CA GLN A 67 33.18 -8.40 -5.17
C GLN A 67 34.22 -8.66 -4.08
N LEU A 68 33.79 -8.71 -2.81
CA LEU A 68 34.66 -8.91 -1.66
C LEU A 68 34.74 -10.41 -1.32
N ASP A 69 35.95 -10.87 -1.01
CA ASP A 69 36.17 -12.22 -0.52
C ASP A 69 36.11 -12.25 1.02
N GLY A 70 34.93 -12.54 1.56
CA GLY A 70 34.74 -12.62 3.01
C GLY A 70 33.29 -12.49 3.46
N THR A 71 33.10 -12.53 4.78
CA THR A 71 31.81 -12.21 5.40
C THR A 71 31.72 -10.70 5.64
N ILE A 72 30.60 -10.09 5.25
CA ILE A 72 30.33 -8.67 5.51
C ILE A 72 29.50 -8.55 6.78
N VAL A 73 30.01 -7.82 7.76
CA VAL A 73 29.31 -7.52 9.02
C VAL A 73 28.61 -6.17 8.90
N ILE A 74 27.30 -6.14 9.04
CA ILE A 74 26.46 -4.97 8.76
C ILE A 74 25.75 -4.53 10.03
N PHE A 75 25.88 -3.26 10.39
CA PHE A 75 25.19 -2.65 11.52
C PHE A 75 24.00 -1.82 11.04
N ALA A 76 22.83 -2.09 11.62
CA ALA A 76 21.58 -1.38 11.34
C ALA A 76 20.85 -1.04 12.65
N SER A 77 20.08 0.05 12.69
CA SER A 77 19.25 0.38 13.86
C SER A 77 18.08 -0.61 14.02
N GLY A 78 17.82 -1.03 15.25
CA GLY A 78 16.67 -1.89 15.59
C GLY A 78 16.79 -3.32 15.05
N ASP A 79 15.65 -3.95 14.74
CA ASP A 79 15.62 -5.31 14.21
C ASP A 79 15.89 -5.33 12.69
N PRO A 80 16.97 -5.98 12.20
CA PRO A 80 17.26 -6.04 10.77
C PRO A 80 16.18 -6.68 9.91
N LEU A 81 15.33 -7.56 10.47
CA LEU A 81 14.24 -8.24 9.77
C LEU A 81 12.95 -7.41 9.75
N PHE A 82 12.81 -6.42 10.64
CA PHE A 82 11.63 -5.58 10.73
C PHE A 82 11.78 -4.31 9.88
N TYR A 83 11.39 -4.38 8.61
CA TYR A 83 11.59 -3.31 7.61
C TYR A 83 13.05 -2.86 7.43
N GLY A 84 14.01 -3.59 8.00
CA GLY A 84 15.44 -3.26 8.06
C GLY A 84 16.27 -3.80 6.89
N PHE A 85 17.59 -3.65 7.03
CA PHE A 85 18.54 -3.88 5.93
C PHE A 85 18.67 -5.36 5.52
N ALA A 86 18.33 -6.31 6.40
CA ALA A 86 18.34 -7.73 6.03
C ALA A 86 17.34 -8.04 4.90
N ASN A 87 16.21 -7.32 4.85
CA ASN A 87 15.24 -7.43 3.76
C ASN A 87 15.78 -6.91 2.43
N SER A 88 16.58 -5.83 2.47
CA SER A 88 17.29 -5.32 1.30
C SER A 88 18.30 -6.33 0.76
N ILE A 89 19.08 -6.98 1.64
CA ILE A 89 20.00 -8.04 1.24
C ILE A 89 19.23 -9.18 0.58
N ARG A 90 18.15 -9.69 1.19
CA ARG A 90 17.36 -10.77 0.58
C ARG A 90 16.76 -10.39 -0.78
N LYS A 91 16.44 -9.11 -1.00
CA LYS A 91 15.90 -8.62 -2.28
C LYS A 91 16.95 -8.63 -3.38
N TYR A 92 18.17 -8.16 -3.11
CA TYR A 92 19.21 -7.97 -4.13
C TYR A 92 20.26 -9.10 -4.17
N ASP A 93 20.37 -9.88 -3.10
CA ASP A 93 21.14 -11.12 -3.00
C ASP A 93 20.34 -12.29 -2.38
N PRO A 94 19.35 -12.85 -3.11
CA PRO A 94 18.41 -13.83 -2.56
C PRO A 94 19.03 -15.15 -2.09
N LEU A 95 20.20 -15.50 -2.64
CA LEU A 95 20.94 -16.72 -2.34
C LEU A 95 22.01 -16.50 -1.28
N ALA A 96 22.10 -15.33 -0.65
CA ALA A 96 23.10 -15.09 0.36
C ALA A 96 22.84 -15.87 1.66
N ALA A 97 23.90 -16.33 2.31
CA ALA A 97 23.82 -16.88 3.66
C ALA A 97 23.85 -15.71 4.64
N MET A 98 22.88 -15.66 5.57
CA MET A 98 22.73 -14.53 6.48
C MET A 98 22.51 -14.99 7.91
N LYS A 99 23.31 -14.47 8.84
CA LYS A 99 23.07 -14.55 10.29
C LYS A 99 22.59 -13.19 10.77
N VAL A 100 21.54 -13.16 11.60
CA VAL A 100 20.95 -11.92 12.09
C VAL A 100 20.95 -11.89 13.60
N TYR A 101 21.35 -10.76 14.18
CA TYR A 101 21.24 -10.45 15.60
C TYR A 101 20.24 -9.30 15.77
N PRO A 102 19.08 -9.50 16.39
CA PRO A 102 18.07 -8.46 16.51
C PRO A 102 18.39 -7.50 17.66
N TYR A 103 17.84 -6.30 17.56
CA TYR A 103 17.60 -5.39 18.67
C TYR A 103 16.12 -4.97 18.65
N PHE A 104 15.60 -4.35 19.71
CA PHE A 104 14.22 -3.87 19.70
C PHE A 104 14.00 -2.84 18.59
N ASN A 105 12.97 -3.04 17.76
CA ASN A 105 12.60 -2.06 16.74
C ASN A 105 11.92 -0.84 17.38
N SER A 106 11.87 0.27 16.64
CA SER A 106 11.36 1.55 17.17
C SER A 106 9.90 1.49 17.63
N LEU A 107 9.05 0.69 16.97
CA LEU A 107 7.65 0.53 17.37
C LEU A 107 7.52 -0.30 18.65
N GLN A 108 8.34 -1.35 18.81
CA GLN A 108 8.44 -2.10 20.06
C GLN A 108 8.90 -1.21 21.22
N LEU A 109 9.95 -0.40 21.01
CA LEU A 109 10.46 0.54 22.00
C LEU A 109 9.37 1.56 22.40
N LEU A 110 8.68 2.14 21.42
CA LEU A 110 7.62 3.11 21.67
C LEU A 110 6.45 2.47 22.45
N CYS A 111 5.98 1.30 22.04
CA CYS A 111 4.94 0.57 22.76
C CYS A 111 5.37 0.22 24.19
N GLN A 112 6.61 -0.24 24.41
CA GLN A 112 7.14 -0.56 25.73
C GLN A 112 7.18 0.69 26.62
N LYS A 113 7.70 1.81 26.12
CA LYS A 113 7.79 3.08 26.87
C LYS A 113 6.41 3.68 27.16
N CYS A 114 5.42 3.41 26.31
CA CYS A 114 4.03 3.82 26.54
C CYS A 114 3.18 2.78 27.30
N ASN A 115 3.75 1.63 27.68
CA ASN A 115 3.03 0.51 28.28
C ASN A 115 1.80 0.06 27.46
N ILE A 116 1.96 -0.05 26.14
CA ILE A 116 0.92 -0.47 25.20
C ILE A 116 1.18 -1.91 24.76
N ALA A 117 0.22 -2.79 25.01
CA ALA A 117 0.24 -4.15 24.47
C ALA A 117 0.11 -4.10 22.93
N TYR A 118 1.14 -4.58 22.23
CA TYR A 118 1.26 -4.42 20.78
C TYR A 118 1.08 -5.73 19.98
N ALA A 119 0.69 -6.83 20.63
CA ALA A 119 0.50 -8.13 19.98
C ALA A 119 -0.52 -8.09 18.82
N GLY A 120 -1.54 -7.25 18.93
CA GLY A 120 -2.54 -7.01 17.88
C GLY A 120 -2.30 -5.76 17.03
N MET A 121 -1.10 -5.16 17.09
CA MET A 121 -0.77 -3.96 16.32
C MET A 121 -0.62 -4.29 14.84
N TYR A 122 -1.27 -3.50 13.99
CA TYR A 122 -0.98 -3.52 12.56
C TYR A 122 0.31 -2.74 12.30
N ASN A 123 1.36 -3.40 11.84
CA ASN A 123 2.62 -2.77 11.50
C ASN A 123 2.62 -2.33 10.03
N THR A 124 3.10 -1.12 9.77
CA THR A 124 3.24 -0.56 8.43
C THR A 124 4.46 0.35 8.36
N SER A 125 4.99 0.52 7.14
CA SER A 125 6.07 1.47 6.88
C SER A 125 5.73 2.33 5.68
N VAL A 126 5.76 3.65 5.89
CA VAL A 126 5.74 4.63 4.79
C VAL A 126 7.15 5.10 4.42
N HIS A 127 8.17 4.72 5.21
CA HIS A 127 9.58 4.99 4.95
C HIS A 127 10.05 4.40 3.61
N GLY A 128 10.37 5.27 2.65
CA GLY A 128 10.83 4.86 1.31
C GLY A 128 9.78 4.07 0.50
N ARG A 129 8.51 4.11 0.93
CA ARG A 129 7.40 3.33 0.38
C ARG A 129 6.20 4.22 0.06
N GLY A 130 5.22 3.68 -0.65
CA GLY A 130 3.94 4.32 -0.91
C GLY A 130 3.05 4.42 0.34
N TRP A 131 1.82 4.88 0.15
CA TRP A 131 0.81 4.97 1.22
C TRP A 131 0.02 3.66 1.40
N ASP A 132 0.21 2.70 0.51
CA ASP A 132 -0.67 1.54 0.31
C ASP A 132 -0.89 0.70 1.58
N GLU A 133 0.17 0.42 2.34
CA GLU A 133 0.08 -0.37 3.58
C GLU A 133 -0.65 0.41 4.70
N LEU A 134 -0.41 1.72 4.81
CA LEU A 134 -1.11 2.58 5.78
C LEU A 134 -2.59 2.72 5.40
N ASP A 135 -2.88 2.98 4.12
CA ASP A 135 -4.23 3.06 3.60
C ASP A 135 -5.00 1.77 3.84
N THR A 136 -4.35 0.62 3.64
CA THR A 136 -4.91 -0.71 3.95
C THR A 136 -5.31 -0.82 5.42
N ALA A 137 -4.43 -0.43 6.35
CA ALA A 137 -4.70 -0.47 7.79
C ALA A 137 -5.87 0.45 8.18
N LEU A 138 -5.93 1.65 7.59
CA LEU A 138 -7.00 2.61 7.81
C LEU A 138 -8.36 2.07 7.30
N ILE A 139 -8.39 1.51 6.09
CA ILE A 139 -9.60 0.92 5.49
C ILE A 139 -10.07 -0.29 6.32
N LYS A 140 -9.15 -1.10 6.86
CA LYS A 140 -9.45 -2.19 7.80
C LYS A 140 -9.95 -1.73 9.17
N ARG A 141 -9.82 -0.43 9.50
CA ARG A 141 -10.20 0.17 10.79
C ARG A 141 -9.38 -0.39 11.96
N GLU A 142 -8.12 -0.71 11.71
CA GLU A 142 -7.21 -1.26 12.72
C GLU A 142 -7.14 -0.37 13.96
N LYS A 143 -7.26 -0.97 15.14
CA LYS A 143 -7.36 -0.21 16.40
C LYS A 143 -6.04 0.42 16.82
N LEU A 144 -4.94 -0.25 16.51
CA LEU A 144 -3.57 0.17 16.82
C LEU A 144 -2.71 -0.05 15.57
N ILE A 145 -2.16 1.03 15.04
CA ILE A 145 -1.30 0.99 13.84
C ILE A 145 0.06 1.58 14.23
N GLY A 146 1.13 0.79 14.04
CA GLY A 146 2.49 1.26 14.18
C GLY A 146 3.05 1.64 12.81
N VAL A 147 3.54 2.88 12.66
CA VAL A 147 3.98 3.45 11.38
C VAL A 147 5.44 3.90 11.48
N LEU A 148 6.28 3.33 10.62
CA LEU A 148 7.64 3.84 10.36
C LEU A 148 7.59 4.94 9.29
N THR A 149 8.26 6.06 9.56
CA THR A 149 8.15 7.30 8.78
C THR A 149 9.44 7.64 8.02
N ASP A 150 9.39 8.66 7.15
CA ASP A 150 10.57 9.26 6.53
C ASP A 150 10.50 10.80 6.55
N GLY A 151 11.50 11.45 5.95
CA GLY A 151 11.58 12.92 5.88
C GLY A 151 10.49 13.59 5.02
N VAL A 152 9.71 12.82 4.25
CA VAL A 152 8.60 13.33 3.43
C VAL A 152 7.26 12.98 4.08
N LYS A 153 7.08 11.72 4.45
CA LYS A 153 5.88 11.16 5.11
C LYS A 153 6.08 11.19 6.62
N THR A 154 6.29 12.40 7.11
CA THR A 154 6.47 12.74 8.53
C THR A 154 5.18 12.49 9.33
N PRO A 155 5.22 12.53 10.68
CA PRO A 155 4.02 12.44 11.49
C PRO A 155 2.96 13.48 11.10
N GLY A 156 3.37 14.72 10.78
CA GLY A 156 2.46 15.77 10.31
C GLY A 156 1.83 15.45 8.94
N ALA A 157 2.61 14.89 8.00
CA ALA A 157 2.08 14.46 6.70
C ALA A 157 1.09 13.28 6.84
N ILE A 158 1.38 12.33 7.73
CA ILE A 158 0.48 11.23 8.09
C ILE A 158 -0.82 11.79 8.67
N ALA A 159 -0.73 12.70 9.64
CA ALA A 159 -1.89 13.33 10.27
C ALA A 159 -2.78 14.05 9.25
N LYS A 160 -2.17 14.84 8.36
CA LYS A 160 -2.87 15.53 7.27
C LYS A 160 -3.58 14.55 6.34
N ARG A 161 -2.93 13.43 5.97
CA ARG A 161 -3.54 12.38 5.15
C ARG A 161 -4.74 11.73 5.85
N LEU A 162 -4.62 11.39 7.13
CA LEU A 162 -5.75 10.82 7.88
C LEU A 162 -6.93 11.77 7.88
N LEU A 163 -6.69 13.05 8.15
CA LEU A 163 -7.74 14.09 8.17
C LEU A 163 -8.40 14.27 6.79
N SER A 164 -7.65 14.25 5.69
CA SER A 164 -8.22 14.41 4.34
C SER A 164 -9.20 13.30 3.96
N PHE A 165 -9.03 12.10 4.51
CA PHE A 165 -9.93 10.95 4.31
C PHE A 165 -10.89 10.74 5.50
N GLY A 166 -11.08 11.75 6.35
CA GLY A 166 -12.05 11.75 7.45
C GLY A 166 -11.71 10.82 8.61
N TYR A 167 -10.45 10.37 8.74
CA TYR A 167 -9.98 9.56 9.88
C TYR A 167 -9.63 10.44 11.09
N ASN A 168 -10.57 11.27 11.53
CA ASN A 168 -10.43 12.11 12.73
C ASN A 168 -10.56 11.33 14.06
N ASN A 169 -10.84 10.03 13.97
CA ASN A 169 -11.07 9.12 15.09
C ASN A 169 -9.79 8.40 15.58
N TYR A 170 -8.61 8.97 15.33
CA TYR A 170 -7.33 8.47 15.82
C TYR A 170 -6.61 9.54 16.66
N THR A 171 -5.89 9.07 17.67
CA THR A 171 -4.87 9.85 18.38
C THR A 171 -3.50 9.35 17.96
N MET A 172 -2.52 10.24 17.91
CA MET A 172 -1.15 9.94 17.53
C MET A 172 -0.24 9.94 18.77
N ILE A 173 0.55 8.90 18.97
CA ILE A 173 1.72 8.94 19.86
C ILE A 173 2.95 8.91 18.97
N ILE A 174 3.87 9.84 19.20
CA ILE A 174 5.06 10.03 18.38
C ILE A 174 6.26 9.81 19.28
N GLY A 175 7.09 8.83 18.91
CA GLY A 175 8.39 8.61 19.52
C GLY A 175 9.47 9.22 18.65
N GLU A 176 10.20 10.18 19.19
CA GLU A 176 11.27 10.94 18.55
C GLU A 176 12.60 10.55 19.19
N GLY A 177 13.62 10.26 18.39
CA GLY A 177 14.98 10.02 18.88
C GLY A 177 15.09 8.92 19.94
N LEU A 178 14.26 7.87 19.86
CA LEU A 178 14.11 6.85 20.91
C LEU A 178 15.46 6.27 21.35
N GLU A 179 15.62 6.20 22.66
CA GLU A 179 16.83 5.84 23.42
C GLU A 179 18.05 6.76 23.24
N GLY A 180 17.97 7.79 22.38
CA GLY A 180 18.98 8.82 22.22
C GLY A 180 18.87 9.96 23.23
N VAL A 181 19.80 10.91 23.16
CA VAL A 181 19.83 12.09 24.04
C VAL A 181 18.70 13.08 23.76
N GLU A 182 18.14 13.05 22.56
CA GLU A 182 16.98 13.86 22.14
C GLU A 182 15.66 13.07 22.23
N GLU A 183 15.62 11.99 23.03
CA GLU A 183 14.40 11.20 23.18
C GLU A 183 13.24 12.06 23.65
N LYS A 184 12.14 11.98 22.91
CA LYS A 184 10.89 12.64 23.26
C LYS A 184 9.72 11.78 22.82
N ILE A 185 8.78 11.54 23.74
CA ILE A 185 7.54 10.83 23.45
C ILE A 185 6.38 11.77 23.75
N THR A 186 5.57 12.05 22.74
CA THR A 186 4.42 12.95 22.88
C THR A 186 3.16 12.36 22.29
N ARG A 187 2.02 12.76 22.86
CA ARG A 187 0.69 12.41 22.37
C ARG A 187 0.03 13.66 21.78
N HIS A 188 -0.57 13.51 20.60
CA HIS A 188 -1.20 14.59 19.84
C HIS A 188 -2.53 14.14 19.26
N SER A 189 -3.47 15.06 19.14
CA SER A 189 -4.52 14.98 18.12
C SER A 189 -3.90 15.08 16.72
N LEU A 190 -4.63 14.64 15.70
CA LEU A 190 -4.16 14.76 14.32
C LEU A 190 -4.02 16.23 13.87
N SER A 191 -4.85 17.13 14.40
CA SER A 191 -4.77 18.55 14.10
C SER A 191 -3.48 19.18 14.65
N GLU A 192 -3.13 18.85 15.90
CA GLU A 192 -1.88 19.32 16.52
C GLU A 192 -0.65 18.76 15.79
N ALA A 193 -0.68 17.47 15.45
CA ALA A 193 0.42 16.83 14.73
C ALA A 193 0.65 17.43 13.34
N THR A 194 -0.41 17.86 12.64
CA THR A 194 -0.31 18.50 11.31
C THR A 194 0.48 19.81 11.35
N ASN A 195 0.41 20.54 12.47
CA ASN A 195 1.02 21.86 12.64
C ASN A 195 2.36 21.84 13.41
N SER A 196 2.88 20.65 13.68
CA SER A 196 4.09 20.45 14.49
C SER A 196 5.26 19.97 13.65
N LEU A 197 6.46 20.35 14.05
CA LEU A 197 7.71 19.80 13.51
C LEU A 197 8.23 18.72 14.46
N PHE A 198 8.75 17.64 13.88
CA PHE A 198 9.25 16.49 14.62
C PHE A 198 10.67 16.18 14.21
N HIS A 199 11.40 15.53 15.11
CA HIS A 199 12.73 15.02 14.88
C HIS A 199 12.79 14.09 13.65
N THR A 200 13.91 14.10 12.91
CA THR A 200 14.05 13.30 11.67
C THR A 200 13.99 11.80 11.91
N LEU A 201 14.50 11.34 13.05
CA LEU A 201 14.30 9.99 13.56
C LEU A 201 13.03 9.97 14.41
N ASN A 202 11.93 9.47 13.85
CA ASN A 202 10.67 9.31 14.56
C ASN A 202 9.91 8.05 14.12
N CYS A 203 8.97 7.61 14.94
CA CYS A 203 7.95 6.62 14.58
C CYS A 203 6.62 6.95 15.25
N VAL A 204 5.54 6.39 14.74
CA VAL A 204 4.18 6.78 15.12
C VAL A 204 3.36 5.57 15.56
N LEU A 205 2.60 5.71 16.64
CA LEU A 205 1.45 4.87 16.95
C LEU A 205 0.16 5.66 16.67
N LEU A 206 -0.71 5.11 15.85
CA LEU A 206 -2.08 5.59 15.67
C LEU A 206 -3.01 4.71 16.51
N ILE A 207 -3.75 5.32 17.41
CA ILE A 207 -4.68 4.64 18.31
C ILE A 207 -6.09 5.11 18.01
N GLN A 208 -6.96 4.19 17.60
CA GLN A 208 -8.34 4.49 17.32
C GLN A 208 -9.05 4.89 18.62
N SER A 209 -9.55 6.13 18.68
CA SER A 209 -10.27 6.66 19.84
C SER A 209 -11.75 6.25 19.83
N THR A 210 -12.36 6.19 18.64
CA THR A 210 -13.74 5.74 18.46
C THR A 210 -13.88 4.86 17.21
N PRO A 211 -14.75 3.84 17.23
CA PRO A 211 -15.02 3.03 16.04
C PRO A 211 -15.58 3.90 14.89
N ARG A 212 -15.09 3.69 13.68
CA ARG A 212 -15.64 4.31 12.46
C ARG A 212 -16.48 3.29 11.69
N LYS A 213 -17.68 3.68 11.26
CA LYS A 213 -18.58 2.84 10.48
C LYS A 213 -17.88 2.29 9.22
N LYS A 214 -18.07 1.01 8.97
CA LYS A 214 -17.69 0.33 7.73
C LYS A 214 -18.97 -0.18 7.06
N TYR A 215 -19.11 0.07 5.77
CA TYR A 215 -20.24 -0.40 4.97
C TYR A 215 -19.85 -1.72 4.29
N SER A 216 -20.77 -2.69 4.26
CA SER A 216 -20.67 -3.89 3.40
C SER A 216 -21.36 -3.70 2.03
N GLY A 217 -22.01 -2.55 1.88
CA GLY A 217 -22.62 -2.01 0.68
C GLY A 217 -23.01 -0.57 0.97
N ILE A 218 -22.37 0.39 0.31
CA ILE A 218 -22.58 1.81 0.56
C ILE A 218 -23.94 2.22 -0.04
N PRO A 219 -24.90 2.79 0.72
CA PRO A 219 -26.15 3.25 0.14
C PRO A 219 -25.94 4.31 -0.96
N ASP A 220 -26.65 4.17 -2.09
CA ASP A 220 -26.45 5.03 -3.26
C ASP A 220 -26.67 6.52 -2.95
N ALA A 221 -27.65 6.83 -2.09
CA ALA A 221 -27.96 8.20 -1.66
C ALA A 221 -26.83 8.89 -0.88
N LEU A 222 -25.80 8.15 -0.45
CA LEU A 222 -24.64 8.74 0.22
C LEU A 222 -23.56 9.19 -0.76
N PHE A 223 -23.60 8.78 -2.03
CA PHE A 223 -22.64 9.26 -3.02
C PHE A 223 -23.04 10.65 -3.52
N GLU A 224 -22.06 11.53 -3.66
CA GLU A 224 -22.22 12.71 -4.48
C GLU A 224 -22.35 12.27 -5.94
N GLY A 225 -23.46 12.66 -6.56
CA GLY A 225 -23.78 12.39 -7.95
C GLY A 225 -23.50 13.58 -8.87
N LEU A 226 -23.69 13.38 -10.17
CA LEU A 226 -23.59 14.48 -11.12
C LEU A 226 -24.76 15.46 -10.95
N PRO A 227 -24.53 16.79 -11.03
CA PRO A 227 -25.58 17.80 -10.81
C PRO A 227 -26.85 17.57 -11.61
N ASN A 228 -26.72 17.23 -12.90
CA ASN A 228 -27.86 17.03 -13.81
C ASN A 228 -28.31 15.56 -13.93
N ARG A 229 -27.58 14.63 -13.31
CA ARG A 229 -27.85 13.19 -13.37
C ARG A 229 -27.50 12.52 -12.03
N PRO A 230 -28.10 12.96 -10.91
CA PRO A 230 -27.70 12.52 -9.57
C PRO A 230 -27.89 11.01 -9.36
N ASN A 231 -28.81 10.40 -10.11
CA ASN A 231 -29.12 8.98 -10.03
C ASN A 231 -28.26 8.09 -10.93
N MET A 232 -27.33 8.66 -11.71
CA MET A 232 -26.46 7.90 -12.62
C MET A 232 -25.29 7.29 -11.84
N ILE A 233 -25.56 6.09 -11.30
CA ILE A 233 -24.65 5.32 -10.46
C ILE A 233 -24.97 3.83 -10.66
N THR A 234 -23.96 2.96 -10.54
CA THR A 234 -24.18 1.52 -10.41
C THR A 234 -24.87 1.25 -9.07
N LYS A 235 -26.17 0.93 -9.12
CA LYS A 235 -27.02 0.74 -7.93
C LYS A 235 -26.43 -0.29 -6.98
N MET A 236 -26.55 -0.08 -5.67
CA MET A 236 -25.88 -0.89 -4.64
C MET A 236 -26.03 -2.41 -4.86
N PRO A 237 -27.22 -3.00 -5.08
CA PRO A 237 -27.32 -4.46 -5.30
C PRO A 237 -26.57 -4.93 -6.55
N ILE A 238 -26.61 -4.17 -7.65
CA ILE A 238 -25.88 -4.48 -8.89
C ILE A 238 -24.38 -4.33 -8.67
N ARG A 239 -23.97 -3.31 -7.92
CA ARG A 239 -22.57 -3.07 -7.56
C ARG A 239 -22.00 -4.24 -6.77
N LEU A 240 -22.70 -4.71 -5.73
CA LEU A 240 -22.29 -5.87 -4.93
C LEU A 240 -22.27 -7.16 -5.76
N LEU A 241 -23.24 -7.37 -6.63
CA LEU A 241 -23.24 -8.48 -7.59
C LEU A 241 -22.02 -8.40 -8.53
N SER A 242 -21.72 -7.22 -9.07
CA SER A 242 -20.56 -7.00 -9.95
C SER A 242 -19.24 -7.31 -9.23
N LEU A 243 -19.07 -6.86 -7.98
CA LEU A 243 -17.89 -7.16 -7.16
C LEU A 243 -17.76 -8.67 -6.86
N THR A 244 -18.88 -9.35 -6.67
CA THR A 244 -18.90 -10.81 -6.46
C THR A 244 -18.45 -11.54 -7.73
N GLN A 245 -18.95 -11.12 -8.90
CA GLN A 245 -18.55 -11.69 -10.19
C GLN A 245 -17.08 -11.44 -10.54
N LEU A 246 -16.51 -10.31 -10.09
CA LEU A 246 -15.08 -10.00 -10.24
C LEU A 246 -14.18 -10.90 -9.40
N ASP A 247 -14.70 -11.51 -8.32
CA ASP A 247 -13.98 -12.45 -7.44
C ASP A 247 -12.64 -11.89 -6.94
N LEU A 248 -12.74 -10.76 -6.24
CA LEU A 248 -11.62 -9.87 -5.92
C LEU A 248 -10.71 -10.35 -4.76
N PHE A 249 -11.06 -11.43 -4.07
CA PHE A 249 -10.37 -11.81 -2.84
C PHE A 249 -8.89 -12.16 -3.06
N GLN A 250 -8.58 -12.85 -4.16
CA GLN A 250 -7.21 -13.22 -4.56
C GLN A 250 -6.67 -12.34 -5.69
N ARG A 251 -7.36 -11.23 -6.00
CA ARG A 251 -6.97 -10.28 -7.04
C ARG A 251 -6.10 -9.19 -6.46
N SER A 252 -5.20 -8.68 -7.27
CA SER A 252 -4.21 -7.68 -6.90
C SER A 252 -4.52 -6.32 -7.51
N VAL A 253 -5.08 -6.27 -8.73
CA VAL A 253 -5.27 -5.02 -9.47
C VAL A 253 -6.64 -5.02 -10.16
N LEU A 254 -7.48 -4.07 -9.78
CA LEU A 254 -8.76 -3.79 -10.44
C LEU A 254 -8.67 -2.53 -11.27
N TRP A 255 -9.09 -2.61 -12.53
CA TRP A 255 -9.41 -1.44 -13.32
C TRP A 255 -10.92 -1.18 -13.34
N ASP A 256 -11.34 0.04 -13.01
CA ASP A 256 -12.72 0.53 -13.12
C ASP A 256 -12.83 1.47 -14.32
N ILE A 257 -13.45 1.00 -15.40
CA ILE A 257 -13.56 1.73 -16.67
C ILE A 257 -14.89 2.47 -16.74
N GLY A 258 -14.83 3.79 -16.77
CA GLY A 258 -16.00 4.68 -16.73
C GLY A 258 -16.55 4.81 -15.31
N PHE A 259 -15.69 5.23 -14.37
CA PHE A 259 -16.02 5.22 -12.94
C PHE A 259 -17.17 6.16 -12.55
N CYS A 260 -17.43 7.22 -13.32
CA CYS A 260 -18.43 8.26 -13.03
C CYS A 260 -18.38 8.80 -11.58
N THR A 261 -19.21 8.29 -10.67
CA THR A 261 -19.21 8.70 -9.24
C THR A 261 -18.10 8.05 -8.42
N GLY A 262 -17.39 7.08 -8.99
CA GLY A 262 -16.38 6.27 -8.31
C GLY A 262 -16.97 5.10 -7.50
N SER A 263 -18.29 4.87 -7.58
CA SER A 263 -18.97 3.94 -6.67
C SER A 263 -18.38 2.53 -6.67
N VAL A 264 -18.05 1.96 -7.83
CA VAL A 264 -17.49 0.60 -7.95
C VAL A 264 -16.06 0.57 -7.42
N ALA A 265 -15.18 1.47 -7.88
CA ALA A 265 -13.82 1.61 -7.36
C ALA A 265 -13.77 1.77 -5.83
N ILE A 266 -14.60 2.65 -5.27
CA ILE A 266 -14.66 2.92 -3.82
C ILE A 266 -15.18 1.70 -3.05
N GLU A 267 -16.27 1.07 -3.51
CA GLU A 267 -16.83 -0.12 -2.86
C GLU A 267 -15.85 -1.30 -2.92
N ALA A 268 -15.15 -1.47 -4.05
CA ALA A 268 -14.12 -2.50 -4.22
C ALA A 268 -12.98 -2.28 -3.22
N LYS A 269 -12.36 -1.10 -3.19
CA LYS A 269 -11.24 -0.80 -2.30
C LYS A 269 -11.63 -0.83 -0.82
N ASN A 270 -12.86 -0.44 -0.46
CA ASN A 270 -13.38 -0.54 0.90
C ASN A 270 -13.52 -1.99 1.40
N ASN A 271 -13.99 -2.89 0.53
CA ASN A 271 -14.19 -4.31 0.86
C ASN A 271 -12.91 -5.15 0.69
N PHE A 272 -12.03 -4.75 -0.23
CA PHE A 272 -10.77 -5.42 -0.57
C PHE A 272 -9.60 -4.43 -0.45
N PRO A 273 -9.15 -4.10 0.78
CA PRO A 273 -8.17 -3.04 1.00
C PRO A 273 -6.80 -3.29 0.35
N HIS A 274 -6.46 -4.55 0.10
CA HIS A 274 -5.22 -4.96 -0.55
C HIS A 274 -5.19 -4.63 -2.05
N LEU A 275 -6.35 -4.45 -2.67
CA LEU A 275 -6.50 -4.26 -4.11
C LEU A 275 -5.92 -2.91 -4.54
N GLN A 276 -5.04 -2.88 -5.53
CA GLN A 276 -4.73 -1.63 -6.24
C GLN A 276 -5.86 -1.33 -7.22
N VAL A 277 -6.39 -0.11 -7.17
CA VAL A 277 -7.52 0.28 -8.03
C VAL A 277 -7.10 1.41 -8.94
N VAL A 278 -7.26 1.22 -10.24
CA VAL A 278 -7.07 2.25 -11.27
C VAL A 278 -8.42 2.56 -11.89
N ALA A 279 -8.87 3.80 -11.79
CA ALA A 279 -10.19 4.23 -12.22
C ALA A 279 -10.05 5.20 -13.39
N PHE A 280 -10.62 4.85 -14.54
CA PHE A 280 -10.56 5.63 -15.78
C PHE A 280 -11.90 6.33 -16.05
N GLU A 281 -11.86 7.62 -16.40
CA GLU A 281 -13.05 8.37 -16.81
C GLU A 281 -12.68 9.49 -17.78
N LYS A 282 -13.50 9.69 -18.81
CA LYS A 282 -13.28 10.74 -19.81
C LYS A 282 -14.12 11.99 -19.61
N ARG A 283 -15.20 11.88 -18.82
CA ARG A 283 -16.10 12.99 -18.56
C ARG A 283 -15.54 13.90 -17.47
N GLU A 284 -15.16 15.12 -17.84
CA GLU A 284 -14.56 16.10 -16.93
C GLU A 284 -15.46 16.42 -15.72
N GLU A 285 -16.79 16.42 -15.91
CA GLU A 285 -17.74 16.67 -14.81
C GLU A 285 -17.69 15.61 -13.69
N CYS A 286 -17.05 14.45 -13.94
CA CYS A 286 -16.86 13.38 -12.96
C CYS A 286 -15.53 13.48 -12.19
N ASP A 287 -14.60 14.35 -12.61
CA ASP A 287 -13.23 14.41 -12.08
C ASP A 287 -13.20 14.56 -10.56
N ALA A 288 -13.90 15.57 -10.04
CA ALA A 288 -13.97 15.85 -8.61
C ALA A 288 -14.77 14.81 -7.83
N LEU A 289 -15.71 14.09 -8.47
CA LEU A 289 -16.64 13.20 -7.76
C LEU A 289 -15.94 12.02 -7.10
N LEU A 290 -14.97 11.41 -7.79
CA LEU A 290 -14.20 10.29 -7.23
C LEU A 290 -13.45 10.74 -5.97
N ASP A 291 -12.79 11.91 -6.00
CA ASP A 291 -12.04 12.41 -4.85
C ASP A 291 -12.97 12.76 -3.68
N ILE A 292 -14.08 13.45 -3.94
CA ILE A 292 -15.07 13.82 -2.93
C ILE A 292 -15.62 12.56 -2.25
N ASN A 293 -16.05 11.57 -3.04
CA ASN A 293 -16.62 10.34 -2.51
C ASN A 293 -15.56 9.48 -1.81
N ALA A 294 -14.34 9.35 -2.35
CA ALA A 294 -13.25 8.63 -1.73
C ALA A 294 -12.89 9.24 -0.36
N CYS A 295 -12.82 10.57 -0.26
CA CYS A 295 -12.63 11.28 1.01
C CYS A 295 -13.80 11.02 1.99
N LYS A 296 -15.05 11.15 1.52
CA LYS A 296 -16.27 10.94 2.32
C LYS A 296 -16.33 9.54 2.95
N PHE A 297 -16.01 8.51 2.19
CA PHE A 297 -16.04 7.12 2.66
C PHE A 297 -14.73 6.66 3.30
N GLY A 298 -13.69 7.50 3.28
CA GLY A 298 -12.38 7.19 3.84
C GLY A 298 -11.66 6.09 3.06
N VAL A 299 -11.68 6.15 1.74
CA VAL A 299 -11.09 5.15 0.84
C VAL A 299 -9.96 5.79 0.03
N PRO A 300 -8.77 5.99 0.64
CA PRO A 300 -7.59 6.48 -0.07
C PRO A 300 -7.02 5.42 -1.03
N GLY A 301 -6.11 5.87 -1.89
CA GLY A 301 -5.25 4.97 -2.70
C GLY A 301 -5.89 4.47 -3.99
N ILE A 302 -6.91 5.15 -4.52
CA ILE A 302 -7.43 4.92 -5.87
C ILE A 302 -6.64 5.80 -6.85
N ILE A 303 -6.07 5.19 -7.89
CA ILE A 303 -5.37 5.89 -8.97
C ILE A 303 -6.43 6.39 -9.95
N LYS A 304 -6.71 7.69 -9.95
CA LYS A 304 -7.63 8.33 -10.90
C LYS A 304 -6.91 8.68 -12.19
N VAL A 305 -7.50 8.30 -13.32
CA VAL A 305 -7.00 8.59 -14.67
C VAL A 305 -8.10 9.29 -15.47
N MET A 306 -7.91 10.57 -15.76
CA MET A 306 -8.84 11.37 -16.55
C MET A 306 -8.47 11.39 -18.03
N GLY A 307 -9.48 11.51 -18.88
CA GLY A 307 -9.34 11.56 -20.34
C GLY A 307 -9.81 10.28 -21.03
N ASP A 308 -9.75 10.26 -22.36
CA ASP A 308 -10.16 9.07 -23.11
C ASP A 308 -9.13 7.95 -22.93
N ILE A 309 -9.57 6.77 -22.48
CA ILE A 309 -8.70 5.61 -22.25
C ILE A 309 -7.93 5.17 -23.50
N PHE A 310 -8.47 5.46 -24.69
CA PHE A 310 -7.80 5.17 -25.97
C PHE A 310 -6.58 6.07 -26.24
N GLU A 311 -6.50 7.21 -25.55
CA GLU A 311 -5.40 8.17 -25.65
C GLU A 311 -4.38 8.00 -24.50
N GLN A 312 -4.72 7.22 -23.47
CA GLN A 312 -3.83 6.94 -22.34
C GLN A 312 -2.82 5.84 -22.66
N ASP A 313 -1.58 6.00 -22.21
CA ASP A 313 -0.60 4.91 -22.17
C ASP A 313 -0.94 3.97 -21.01
N LEU A 314 -1.48 2.81 -21.33
CA LEU A 314 -1.89 1.83 -20.32
C LEU A 314 -0.72 1.04 -19.72
N SER A 315 0.47 1.11 -20.33
CA SER A 315 1.65 0.35 -19.87
C SER A 315 2.28 0.91 -18.59
N VAL A 316 1.95 2.14 -18.22
CA VAL A 316 2.45 2.79 -16.99
C VAL A 316 1.73 2.33 -15.73
N TYR A 317 0.59 1.64 -15.88
CA TYR A 317 -0.23 1.17 -14.77
C TYR A 317 0.02 -0.31 -14.48
N PRO A 318 -0.18 -0.77 -13.23
CA PRO A 318 -0.16 -2.18 -12.90
C PRO A 318 -1.13 -2.97 -13.78
N LEU A 319 -0.69 -4.15 -14.25
CA LEU A 319 -1.52 -5.02 -15.09
C LEU A 319 -2.73 -5.53 -14.29
N PRO A 320 -3.97 -5.36 -14.77
CA PRO A 320 -5.16 -5.81 -14.09
C PRO A 320 -5.33 -7.33 -14.17
N ASP A 321 -5.75 -7.91 -13.04
CA ASP A 321 -6.31 -9.26 -12.97
C ASP A 321 -7.85 -9.24 -12.76
N ALA A 322 -8.43 -8.04 -12.61
CA ALA A 322 -9.85 -7.78 -12.63
C ALA A 322 -10.17 -6.47 -13.37
N ILE A 323 -11.23 -6.44 -14.18
CA ILE A 323 -11.69 -5.24 -14.90
C ILE A 323 -13.21 -5.13 -14.76
N PHE A 324 -13.67 -3.98 -14.29
CA PHE A 324 -15.07 -3.58 -14.38
C PHE A 324 -15.27 -2.59 -15.53
N ILE A 325 -16.28 -2.82 -16.38
CA ILE A 325 -16.67 -1.91 -17.46
C ILE A 325 -18.04 -1.32 -17.12
N GLY A 326 -18.05 -0.08 -16.63
CA GLY A 326 -19.25 0.71 -16.38
C GLY A 326 -19.60 1.65 -17.54
N GLY A 327 -18.59 2.11 -18.29
CA GLY A 327 -18.76 3.00 -19.44
C GLY A 327 -17.75 2.76 -20.54
N HIS A 328 -18.23 2.55 -21.77
CA HIS A 328 -17.39 2.22 -22.93
C HIS A 328 -17.52 3.21 -24.10
N GLY A 329 -18.35 4.27 -23.95
CA GLY A 329 -18.51 5.33 -24.95
C GLY A 329 -18.88 4.83 -26.35
N ASN A 330 -19.74 3.80 -26.44
CA ASN A 330 -20.15 3.13 -27.69
C ASN A 330 -19.01 2.46 -28.49
N ARG A 331 -17.85 2.23 -27.88
CA ARG A 331 -16.68 1.57 -28.51
C ARG A 331 -16.30 0.28 -27.77
N LEU A 332 -17.29 -0.54 -27.42
CA LEU A 332 -17.10 -1.68 -26.53
C LEU A 332 -16.14 -2.73 -27.11
N ASP A 333 -16.36 -3.12 -28.37
CA ASP A 333 -15.51 -4.08 -29.07
C ASP A 333 -14.03 -3.62 -29.11
N THR A 334 -13.79 -2.39 -29.57
CA THR A 334 -12.45 -1.80 -29.60
C THR A 334 -11.82 -1.67 -28.22
N LEU A 335 -12.62 -1.37 -27.19
CA LEU A 335 -12.16 -1.31 -25.80
C LEU A 335 -11.68 -2.69 -25.33
N ILE A 336 -12.47 -3.75 -25.56
CA ILE A 336 -12.11 -5.12 -25.16
C ILE A 336 -10.82 -5.56 -25.87
N HIS A 337 -10.69 -5.29 -27.18
CA HIS A 337 -9.46 -5.58 -27.93
C HIS A 337 -8.25 -4.80 -27.39
N ARG A 338 -8.42 -3.55 -26.97
CA ARG A 338 -7.34 -2.78 -26.33
C ARG A 338 -6.96 -3.38 -24.97
N LEU A 339 -7.94 -3.68 -24.11
CA LEU A 339 -7.70 -4.25 -22.79
C LEU A 339 -7.06 -5.64 -22.86
N HIS A 340 -7.37 -6.44 -23.89
CA HIS A 340 -6.77 -7.76 -24.13
C HIS A 340 -5.23 -7.74 -24.12
N LEU A 341 -4.62 -6.65 -24.61
CA LEU A 341 -3.18 -6.46 -24.68
C LEU A 341 -2.54 -6.22 -23.31
N HIS A 342 -3.33 -5.88 -22.30
CA HIS A 342 -2.87 -5.50 -20.96
C HIS A 342 -3.36 -6.45 -19.86
N ILE A 343 -3.96 -7.59 -20.18
CA ILE A 343 -4.42 -8.57 -19.18
C ILE A 343 -3.71 -9.92 -19.32
N GLN A 344 -3.47 -10.57 -18.18
CA GLN A 344 -2.89 -11.90 -18.11
C GLN A 344 -3.95 -13.00 -18.09
N LYS A 345 -3.53 -14.24 -18.31
CA LYS A 345 -4.39 -15.43 -18.13
C LYS A 345 -4.93 -15.46 -16.70
N GLY A 346 -6.20 -15.83 -16.56
CA GLY A 346 -6.97 -15.82 -15.32
C GLY A 346 -7.62 -14.47 -15.00
N ALA A 347 -7.35 -13.39 -15.74
CA ALA A 347 -7.98 -12.10 -15.50
C ALA A 347 -9.48 -12.14 -15.80
N ARG A 348 -10.29 -11.49 -14.95
CA ARG A 348 -11.75 -11.40 -15.11
C ARG A 348 -12.21 -10.04 -15.60
N ILE A 349 -13.18 -10.03 -16.51
CA ILE A 349 -13.87 -8.83 -16.99
C ILE A 349 -15.34 -8.94 -16.63
N VAL A 350 -15.88 -7.94 -15.93
CA VAL A 350 -17.30 -7.81 -15.62
C VAL A 350 -17.85 -6.55 -16.25
N MET A 351 -19.02 -6.64 -16.89
CA MET A 351 -19.71 -5.50 -17.49
C MET A 351 -21.19 -5.52 -17.11
N ASN A 352 -21.75 -4.35 -16.84
CA ASN A 352 -23.19 -4.17 -16.65
C ASN A 352 -23.82 -3.67 -17.95
N ALA A 353 -24.64 -4.51 -18.60
CA ALA A 353 -25.34 -4.17 -19.83
C ALA A 353 -26.80 -3.78 -19.54
N VAL A 354 -27.21 -2.59 -20.00
CA VAL A 354 -28.63 -2.17 -20.01
C VAL A 354 -29.28 -2.47 -21.37
N LYS A 355 -28.51 -2.43 -22.46
CA LYS A 355 -29.00 -2.60 -23.83
C LYS A 355 -28.66 -3.99 -24.36
N PRO A 356 -29.57 -4.64 -25.12
CA PRO A 356 -29.27 -5.90 -25.81
C PRO A 356 -28.03 -5.84 -26.70
N ASP A 357 -27.87 -4.76 -27.47
CA ASP A 357 -26.72 -4.56 -28.35
C ASP A 357 -25.38 -4.61 -27.61
N SER A 358 -25.30 -4.03 -26.40
CA SER A 358 -24.09 -4.07 -25.58
C SER A 358 -23.75 -5.50 -25.15
N ARG A 359 -24.76 -6.32 -24.85
CA ARG A 359 -24.58 -7.73 -24.48
C ARG A 359 -24.06 -8.54 -25.66
N GLU A 360 -24.61 -8.33 -26.85
CA GLU A 360 -24.17 -9.00 -28.07
C GLU A 360 -22.73 -8.61 -28.44
N GLN A 361 -22.40 -7.32 -28.40
CA GLN A 361 -21.04 -6.83 -28.66
C GLN A 361 -20.02 -7.42 -27.67
N PHE A 362 -20.34 -7.45 -26.37
CA PHE A 362 -19.46 -8.06 -25.37
C PHE A 362 -19.24 -9.55 -25.66
N THR A 363 -20.32 -10.29 -25.87
CA THR A 363 -20.29 -11.74 -26.13
C THR A 363 -19.48 -12.06 -27.37
N GLN A 364 -19.67 -11.30 -28.46
CA GLN A 364 -18.96 -11.49 -29.70
C GLN A 364 -17.46 -11.22 -29.55
N ALA A 365 -17.08 -10.09 -28.91
CA ALA A 365 -15.67 -9.75 -28.70
C ALA A 365 -14.95 -10.78 -27.82
N ILE A 366 -15.59 -11.19 -26.71
CA ILE A 366 -15.10 -12.21 -25.78
C ILE A 366 -14.92 -13.58 -26.47
N THR A 367 -15.89 -13.99 -27.29
CA THR A 367 -15.82 -15.24 -28.04
C THR A 367 -14.70 -15.20 -29.09
N THR A 368 -14.57 -14.08 -29.80
CA THR A 368 -13.54 -13.87 -30.83
C THR A 368 -12.14 -13.95 -30.24
N LEU A 369 -11.95 -13.45 -29.02
CA LEU A 369 -10.70 -13.50 -28.28
C LEU A 369 -10.48 -14.83 -27.53
N GLY A 370 -11.42 -15.77 -27.61
CA GLY A 370 -11.31 -17.09 -27.02
C GLY A 370 -11.39 -17.11 -25.50
N TYR A 371 -12.07 -16.16 -24.87
CA TYR A 371 -12.24 -16.12 -23.41
C TYR A 371 -13.36 -17.06 -22.98
N HIS A 372 -13.31 -17.52 -21.73
CA HIS A 372 -14.42 -18.25 -21.12
C HIS A 372 -15.52 -17.27 -20.70
N LEU A 373 -16.71 -17.40 -21.29
CA LEU A 373 -17.88 -16.61 -20.93
C LEU A 373 -18.67 -17.34 -19.84
N HIS A 374 -18.88 -16.68 -18.69
CA HIS A 374 -19.72 -17.21 -17.62
C HIS A 374 -21.20 -16.93 -17.90
N PRO A 375 -22.12 -17.71 -17.32
CA PRO A 375 -23.55 -17.45 -17.42
C PRO A 375 -23.89 -16.01 -17.00
N PRO A 376 -24.66 -15.26 -17.81
CA PRO A 376 -25.09 -13.92 -17.45
C PRO A 376 -26.07 -13.96 -16.27
N VAL A 377 -26.09 -12.89 -15.48
CA VAL A 377 -27.06 -12.70 -14.39
C VAL A 377 -27.92 -11.48 -14.70
N ASP A 378 -29.22 -11.68 -14.90
CA ASP A 378 -30.19 -10.60 -15.08
C ASP A 378 -30.75 -10.16 -13.72
N ILE A 379 -30.73 -8.85 -13.46
CA ILE A 379 -31.26 -8.26 -12.24
C ILE A 379 -32.08 -7.01 -12.55
N THR A 380 -33.27 -6.92 -11.95
CA THR A 380 -34.13 -5.73 -11.99
C THR A 380 -34.29 -5.21 -10.56
N ILE A 381 -34.11 -3.90 -10.39
CA ILE A 381 -34.29 -3.23 -9.10
C ILE A 381 -35.42 -2.23 -9.24
N ASP A 382 -36.43 -2.38 -8.39
CA ASP A 382 -37.62 -1.52 -8.38
C ASP A 382 -38.19 -1.37 -9.81
N ASP A 383 -38.50 -0.14 -10.21
CA ASP A 383 -39.02 0.19 -11.54
C ASP A 383 -37.92 0.56 -12.56
N HIS A 384 -36.65 0.20 -12.29
CA HIS A 384 -35.54 0.46 -13.21
C HIS A 384 -35.45 -0.58 -14.33
N ASN A 385 -34.76 -0.23 -15.41
CA ASN A 385 -34.50 -1.16 -16.50
C ASN A 385 -33.73 -2.40 -15.99
N PRO A 386 -34.04 -3.61 -16.50
CA PRO A 386 -33.22 -4.78 -16.25
C PRO A 386 -31.76 -4.55 -16.63
N ILE A 387 -30.84 -5.05 -15.82
CA ILE A 387 -29.40 -5.02 -16.07
C ILE A 387 -28.90 -6.45 -16.14
N THR A 388 -28.18 -6.77 -17.22
CA THR A 388 -27.45 -8.03 -17.35
C THR A 388 -26.03 -7.83 -16.89
N VAL A 389 -25.61 -8.53 -15.83
CA VAL A 389 -24.21 -8.60 -15.40
C VAL A 389 -23.53 -9.72 -16.20
N LEU A 390 -22.59 -9.33 -17.05
CA LEU A 390 -21.80 -10.23 -17.90
C LEU A 390 -20.43 -10.44 -17.29
N THR A 391 -19.90 -11.65 -17.41
CA THR A 391 -18.61 -12.02 -16.83
C THR A 391 -17.83 -12.90 -17.79
N ALA A 392 -16.56 -12.57 -18.02
CA ALA A 392 -15.66 -13.36 -18.84
C ALA A 392 -14.30 -13.52 -18.14
N GLU A 393 -13.62 -14.62 -18.40
CA GLU A 393 -12.29 -14.93 -17.87
C GLU A 393 -11.33 -15.28 -19.02
N LYS A 394 -10.15 -14.68 -19.04
CA LYS A 394 -9.10 -14.97 -20.04
C LYS A 394 -8.48 -16.34 -19.73
N ILE A 395 -8.63 -17.31 -20.63
CA ILE A 395 -8.13 -18.68 -20.45
C ILE A 395 -6.71 -18.91 -20.95
#